data_AF-A0A6I6EJB2-F1
#
_entry.id   AF-A0A6I6EJB2-F1
#
_cell.length_a   1.000
_cell.length_b   1.000
_cell.length_c   1.000
_cell.angle_alpha   90.00
_cell.angle_beta   90.00
_cell.angle_gamma   90.00
#
_symmetry.space_group_name_H-M   'P 1'
#
loop_
_entity.id
_entity.type
_entity.pdbx_description
1 polymer ?
#
loop_
_entity_poly.entity_id
_entity_poly.type
_entity_poly.pdbx_seq_one_letter_code
_entity_poly.pdbx_strand_id
1 'polypeptide(L)'
;MFKDLNKELSEVKEKVREKQRLSLRLKELKRELEDERKKQIDLKHILDKEHKDVKKLESLSIGGLIYTLIGQKEEKIEKEKEEYILAKVRYDEESAVVSSLEIDIKQIEDRLKPFERLEEEYEDIIKKKEENVLINHPEDRIKLKKIEEKILDYKADSKELKEAIAAGNSLLEIVRKLVNSLESAANWGTLDMIGGGILSTAIKHSHIDEAKGCSYEVKEYMRRFQRELKDIDRELNLDVSIGSFTTFADYFFDGFFVDWYVQSSIRDALNNAVNLIEGIKGIVNKLEEERMNSEEEIAQLEIEYRKVIEESN
;
A
#
# COMPACT_ATOMS: atom_id res chain seq x y z
N MET A 1 10.34 -2.38 44.65
CA MET A 1 9.53 -1.68 43.64
C MET A 1 10.24 -1.61 42.29
N PHE A 2 11.37 -0.89 42.14
CA PHE A 2 12.06 -0.82 40.84
C PHE A 2 12.68 -2.15 40.38
N LYS A 3 13.30 -2.91 41.30
CA LYS A 3 13.78 -4.28 41.03
C LYS A 3 12.65 -5.27 40.70
N ASP A 4 11.45 -5.05 41.23
CA ASP A 4 10.28 -5.91 40.99
C ASP A 4 9.68 -5.60 39.60
N LEU A 5 9.55 -4.32 39.25
CA LEU A 5 9.11 -3.88 37.92
C LEU A 5 10.12 -4.25 36.81
N ASN A 6 11.42 -4.19 37.08
CA ASN A 6 12.45 -4.64 36.12
C ASN A 6 12.38 -6.16 35.89
N LYS A 7 12.04 -6.94 36.93
CA LYS A 7 11.83 -8.37 36.82
C LYS A 7 10.55 -8.68 36.02
N GLU A 8 9.44 -8.01 36.31
CA GLU A 8 8.19 -8.13 35.56
C GLU A 8 8.37 -7.75 34.08
N LEU A 9 9.11 -6.66 33.79
CA LEU A 9 9.46 -6.25 32.43
C LEU A 9 10.31 -7.31 31.70
N SER A 10 11.27 -7.93 32.39
CA SER A 10 12.07 -9.02 31.82
C SER A 10 11.20 -10.24 31.46
N GLU A 11 10.29 -10.63 32.35
CA GLU A 11 9.35 -11.74 32.14
C GLU A 11 8.41 -11.44 30.96
N VAL A 12 7.92 -10.21 30.83
CA VAL A 12 7.09 -9.79 29.70
C VAL A 12 7.90 -9.74 28.39
N LYS A 13 9.16 -9.29 28.41
CA LYS A 13 10.04 -9.34 27.23
C LYS A 13 10.30 -10.76 26.74
N GLU A 14 10.46 -11.73 27.64
CA GLU A 14 10.58 -13.14 27.27
C GLU A 14 9.31 -13.65 26.59
N LYS A 15 8.13 -13.32 27.15
CA LYS A 15 6.82 -13.64 26.55
C LYS A 15 6.64 -12.99 25.17
N VAL A 16 7.11 -11.75 24.97
CA VAL A 16 7.04 -11.05 23.66
C VAL A 16 7.90 -11.77 22.62
N ARG A 17 9.12 -12.18 22.99
CA ARG A 17 10.01 -12.97 22.11
C ARG A 17 9.40 -14.32 21.77
N GLU A 18 8.75 -14.97 22.74
CA GLU A 18 8.03 -16.23 22.52
C GLU A 18 6.86 -16.05 21.55
N LYS A 19 6.04 -14.99 21.73
CA LYS A 19 4.96 -14.61 20.80
C LYS A 19 5.49 -14.41 19.38
N GLN A 20 6.59 -13.69 19.20
CA GLN A 20 7.23 -13.46 17.90
C GLN A 20 7.72 -14.76 17.25
N ARG A 21 8.31 -15.67 18.02
CA ARG A 21 8.76 -16.97 17.52
C ARG A 21 7.58 -17.83 17.07
N LEU A 22 6.51 -17.87 17.87
CA LEU A 22 5.29 -18.62 17.55
C LEU A 22 4.56 -18.04 16.33
N SER A 23 4.51 -16.72 16.18
CA SER A 23 3.87 -16.07 15.03
C SER A 23 4.60 -16.32 13.72
N LEU A 24 5.95 -16.29 13.73
CA LEU A 24 6.77 -16.68 12.59
C LEU A 24 6.52 -18.14 12.20
N ARG A 25 6.51 -19.04 13.19
CA ARG A 25 6.24 -20.46 12.94
C ARG A 25 4.84 -20.69 12.38
N LEU A 26 3.84 -19.97 12.88
CA LEU A 26 2.47 -20.02 12.36
C LEU A 26 2.41 -19.59 10.89
N LYS A 27 3.15 -18.53 10.53
CA LYS A 27 3.22 -18.05 9.15
C LYS A 27 3.85 -19.08 8.21
N GLU A 28 4.91 -19.75 8.64
CA GLU A 28 5.54 -20.83 7.89
C GLU A 28 4.56 -22.00 7.66
N LEU A 29 3.91 -22.48 8.72
CA LEU A 29 2.97 -23.60 8.63
C LEU A 29 1.73 -23.27 7.79
N LYS A 30 1.23 -22.03 7.86
CA LYS A 30 0.12 -21.59 6.99
C LYS A 30 0.51 -21.60 5.51
N ARG A 31 1.74 -21.19 5.19
CA ARG A 31 2.26 -21.26 3.82
C ARG A 31 2.41 -22.71 3.35
N GLU A 32 2.95 -23.57 4.19
CA GLU A 32 3.08 -25.00 3.92
C GLU A 32 1.70 -25.65 3.68
N LEU A 33 0.71 -25.35 4.54
CA LEU A 33 -0.67 -25.80 4.38
C LEU A 33 -1.29 -25.34 3.06
N GLU A 34 -1.04 -24.10 2.62
CA GLU A 34 -1.53 -23.60 1.33
C GLU A 34 -0.96 -24.39 0.15
N ASP A 35 0.32 -24.73 0.20
CA ASP A 35 0.98 -25.48 -0.87
C ASP A 35 0.54 -26.95 -0.89
N GLU A 36 0.41 -27.60 0.28
CA GLU A 36 -0.12 -28.97 0.38
C GLU A 36 -1.61 -29.04 -0.01
N ARG A 37 -2.43 -28.04 0.33
CA ARG A 37 -3.83 -27.97 -0.13
C ARG A 37 -3.96 -27.88 -1.65
N LYS A 38 -3.04 -27.18 -2.33
CA LYS A 38 -3.04 -27.16 -3.81
C LYS A 38 -2.77 -28.56 -4.36
N LYS A 39 -1.77 -29.26 -3.83
CA LYS A 39 -1.47 -30.66 -4.22
C LYS A 39 -2.64 -31.58 -3.94
N GLN A 40 -3.31 -31.42 -2.80
CA GLN A 40 -4.51 -32.18 -2.44
C GLN A 40 -5.64 -31.98 -3.46
N ILE A 41 -5.86 -30.73 -3.91
CA ILE A 41 -6.86 -30.41 -4.94
C ILE A 41 -6.50 -31.08 -6.27
N ASP A 42 -5.23 -31.03 -6.69
CA ASP A 42 -4.77 -31.68 -7.92
C ASP A 42 -4.93 -33.20 -7.87
N LEU A 43 -4.54 -33.82 -6.75
CA LEU A 43 -4.73 -35.26 -6.51
C LEU A 43 -6.21 -35.64 -6.46
N LYS A 44 -7.07 -34.79 -5.92
CA LYS A 44 -8.52 -34.99 -5.92
C LYS A 44 -9.09 -34.98 -7.33
N HIS A 45 -8.63 -34.06 -8.18
CA HIS A 45 -9.04 -34.02 -9.58
C HIS A 45 -8.63 -35.29 -10.34
N ILE A 46 -7.42 -35.81 -10.08
CA ILE A 46 -6.95 -37.09 -10.64
C ILE A 46 -7.83 -38.24 -10.13
N LEU A 47 -8.06 -38.33 -8.82
CA LEU A 47 -8.91 -39.35 -8.20
C LEU A 47 -10.33 -39.35 -8.79
N ASP A 48 -10.95 -38.17 -8.94
CA ASP A 48 -12.29 -38.01 -9.51
C ASP A 48 -12.34 -38.42 -11.00
N LYS A 49 -11.24 -38.24 -11.73
CA LYS A 49 -11.12 -38.67 -13.13
C LYS A 49 -11.03 -40.20 -13.22
N GLU A 50 -10.11 -40.81 -12.48
CA GLU A 50 -9.95 -42.27 -12.47
C GLU A 50 -11.23 -42.97 -11.99
N HIS A 51 -11.92 -42.40 -10.99
CA HIS A 51 -13.22 -42.92 -10.52
C HIS A 51 -14.30 -42.89 -11.61
N LYS A 52 -14.32 -41.83 -12.43
CA LYS A 52 -15.27 -41.71 -13.55
C LYS A 52 -14.95 -42.72 -14.65
N ASP A 53 -13.69 -42.97 -14.93
CA ASP A 53 -13.28 -43.88 -16.00
C ASP A 53 -13.54 -45.36 -15.61
N VAL A 54 -13.30 -45.74 -14.35
CA VAL A 54 -13.77 -47.02 -13.78
C VAL A 54 -15.29 -47.16 -13.92
N LYS A 55 -16.08 -46.16 -13.52
CA LYS A 55 -17.56 -46.21 -13.62
C LYS A 55 -18.08 -46.30 -15.06
N LYS A 56 -17.43 -45.64 -16.02
CA LYS A 56 -17.81 -45.74 -17.45
C LYS A 56 -17.57 -47.15 -17.99
N LEU A 57 -16.45 -47.78 -17.61
CA LEU A 57 -16.14 -49.15 -18.04
C LEU A 57 -17.05 -50.20 -17.39
N GLU A 58 -17.48 -49.97 -16.15
CA GLU A 58 -18.44 -50.81 -15.43
C GLU A 58 -19.90 -50.64 -15.93
N SER A 59 -20.29 -49.45 -16.40
CA SER A 59 -21.68 -49.16 -16.85
C SER A 59 -21.97 -49.48 -18.32
N LEU A 60 -20.96 -49.71 -19.16
CA LEU A 60 -21.14 -50.15 -20.54
C LEU A 60 -21.71 -51.59 -20.59
N SER A 61 -23.04 -51.65 -20.71
CA SER A 61 -23.87 -52.86 -20.80
C SER A 61 -23.51 -53.73 -22.01
N ILE A 62 -23.64 -55.04 -21.79
CA ILE A 62 -23.21 -56.20 -22.58
C ILE A 62 -23.92 -56.33 -23.95
N GLY A 63 -24.81 -55.40 -24.32
CA GLY A 63 -25.74 -55.56 -25.44
C GLY A 63 -25.18 -55.53 -26.87
N GLY A 64 -23.90 -55.22 -27.11
CA GLY A 64 -23.40 -55.01 -28.48
C GLY A 64 -21.99 -55.51 -28.82
N LEU A 65 -21.25 -56.12 -27.89
CA LEU A 65 -19.82 -56.42 -28.10
C LEU A 65 -19.44 -57.82 -27.59
N ILE A 66 -19.99 -58.88 -28.20
CA ILE A 66 -19.61 -60.25 -27.83
C ILE A 66 -18.46 -60.80 -28.71
N TYR A 67 -17.53 -61.45 -28.01
CA TYR A 67 -16.69 -62.61 -28.39
C TYR A 67 -15.20 -62.45 -28.74
N THR A 68 -14.64 -61.25 -28.83
CA THR A 68 -13.16 -61.07 -28.89
C THR A 68 -12.60 -60.13 -27.82
N LEU A 69 -13.48 -59.40 -27.12
CA LEU A 69 -13.12 -58.29 -26.23
C LEU A 69 -13.33 -58.58 -24.73
N ILE A 70 -13.90 -59.73 -24.35
CA ILE A 70 -14.25 -60.02 -22.95
C ILE A 70 -12.99 -60.04 -22.05
N GLY A 71 -11.95 -60.77 -22.46
CA GLY A 71 -10.67 -60.77 -21.74
C GLY A 71 -9.93 -59.43 -21.79
N GLN A 72 -9.98 -58.70 -22.91
CA GLN A 72 -9.36 -57.37 -23.04
C GLN A 72 -10.08 -56.29 -22.22
N LYS A 73 -11.40 -56.42 -22.02
CA LYS A 73 -12.21 -55.53 -21.18
C LYS A 73 -11.94 -55.78 -19.70
N GLU A 74 -11.83 -57.05 -19.29
CA GLU A 74 -11.49 -57.43 -17.91
C GLU A 74 -10.10 -56.91 -17.53
N GLU A 75 -9.09 -57.12 -18.39
CA GLU A 75 -7.73 -56.60 -18.20
C GLU A 75 -7.71 -55.06 -18.13
N LYS A 76 -8.53 -54.39 -18.94
CA LYS A 76 -8.64 -52.92 -18.91
C LYS A 76 -9.32 -52.41 -17.66
N ILE A 77 -10.39 -53.06 -17.19
CA ILE A 77 -11.07 -52.71 -15.92
C ILE A 77 -10.13 -52.90 -14.73
N GLU A 78 -9.31 -53.96 -14.75
CA GLU A 78 -8.33 -54.22 -13.69
C GLU A 78 -7.26 -53.13 -13.62
N LYS A 79 -6.69 -52.72 -14.77
CA LYS A 79 -5.74 -51.60 -14.84
C LYS A 79 -6.32 -50.28 -14.33
N GLU A 80 -7.55 -49.94 -14.73
CA GLU A 80 -8.19 -48.68 -14.31
C GLU A 80 -8.55 -48.70 -12.81
N LYS A 81 -8.83 -49.90 -12.25
CA LYS A 81 -8.99 -50.08 -10.80
C LYS A 81 -7.67 -49.92 -10.05
N GLU A 82 -6.57 -50.43 -10.58
CA GLU A 82 -5.24 -50.22 -10.01
C GLU A 82 -4.87 -48.73 -10.01
N GLU A 83 -5.10 -48.03 -11.12
CA GLU A 83 -4.87 -46.58 -11.25
C GLU A 83 -5.72 -45.77 -10.27
N TYR A 84 -7.00 -46.13 -10.09
CA TYR A 84 -7.88 -45.53 -9.09
C TYR A 84 -7.40 -45.78 -7.65
N ILE A 85 -6.98 -47.01 -7.31
CA ILE A 85 -6.45 -47.33 -5.97
C ILE A 85 -5.20 -46.50 -5.70
N LEU A 86 -4.28 -46.40 -6.66
CA LEU A 86 -3.07 -45.61 -6.52
C LEU A 86 -3.37 -44.11 -6.35
N ALA A 87 -4.30 -43.57 -7.13
CA ALA A 87 -4.76 -42.18 -6.99
C ALA A 87 -5.40 -41.93 -5.62
N LYS A 88 -6.16 -42.90 -5.11
CA LYS A 88 -6.80 -42.81 -3.80
C LYS A 88 -5.78 -42.83 -2.66
N VAL A 89 -4.80 -43.74 -2.70
CA VAL A 89 -3.73 -43.81 -1.69
C VAL A 89 -2.97 -42.48 -1.62
N ARG A 90 -2.58 -41.93 -2.78
CA ARG A 90 -1.89 -40.63 -2.84
C ARG A 90 -2.73 -39.49 -2.27
N TYR A 91 -4.03 -39.45 -2.61
CA TYR A 91 -4.94 -38.45 -2.06
C TYR A 91 -5.14 -38.59 -0.55
N ASP A 92 -5.28 -39.82 -0.05
CA ASP A 92 -5.47 -40.10 1.38
C ASP A 92 -4.20 -39.74 2.18
N GLU A 93 -3.00 -40.05 1.65
CA GLU A 93 -1.71 -39.64 2.21
C GLU A 93 -1.59 -38.11 2.30
N GLU A 94 -1.84 -37.40 1.20
CA GLU A 94 -1.81 -35.94 1.17
C GLU A 94 -2.86 -35.32 2.11
N SER A 95 -4.05 -35.92 2.19
CA SER A 95 -5.11 -35.48 3.10
C SER A 95 -4.72 -35.64 4.57
N ALA A 96 -3.95 -36.68 4.91
CA ALA A 96 -3.41 -36.86 6.24
C ALA A 96 -2.35 -35.80 6.58
N VAL A 97 -1.49 -35.44 5.62
CA VAL A 97 -0.51 -34.35 5.77
C VAL A 97 -1.23 -33.02 6.02
N VAL A 98 -2.19 -32.65 5.18
CA VAL A 98 -3.01 -31.43 5.35
C VAL A 98 -3.68 -31.41 6.72
N SER A 99 -4.28 -32.52 7.14
CA SER A 99 -4.94 -32.63 8.45
C SER A 99 -3.96 -32.45 9.62
N SER A 100 -2.74 -32.99 9.51
CA SER A 100 -1.70 -32.82 10.54
C SER A 100 -1.23 -31.37 10.65
N LEU A 101 -1.03 -30.68 9.53
CA LEU A 101 -0.69 -29.26 9.48
C LEU A 101 -1.79 -28.38 10.08
N GLU A 102 -3.07 -28.70 9.81
CA GLU A 102 -4.21 -28.00 10.42
C GLU A 102 -4.25 -28.16 11.95
N ILE A 103 -3.93 -29.35 12.46
CA ILE A 103 -3.83 -29.60 13.91
C ILE A 103 -2.68 -28.79 14.51
N ASP A 104 -1.51 -28.79 13.88
CA ASP A 104 -0.32 -28.06 14.35
C ASP A 104 -0.55 -26.54 14.37
N ILE A 105 -1.18 -26.00 13.31
CA ILE A 105 -1.61 -24.61 13.23
C ILE A 105 -2.54 -24.27 14.39
N LYS A 106 -3.56 -25.10 14.62
CA LYS A 106 -4.52 -24.87 15.71
C LYS A 106 -3.86 -24.88 17.09
N GLN A 107 -2.91 -25.79 17.33
CA GLN A 107 -2.15 -25.82 18.58
C GLN A 107 -1.32 -24.55 18.79
N ILE A 108 -0.71 -24.01 17.73
CA ILE A 108 0.06 -22.75 17.81
C ILE A 108 -0.88 -21.57 18.01
N GLU A 109 -2.03 -21.53 17.33
CA GLU A 109 -3.06 -20.51 17.55
C GLU A 109 -3.59 -20.52 18.99
N ASP A 110 -3.84 -21.70 19.56
CA ASP A 110 -4.25 -21.84 20.96
C ASP A 110 -3.16 -21.38 21.94
N ARG A 111 -1.88 -21.63 21.63
CA ARG A 111 -0.73 -21.09 22.40
C ARG A 111 -0.57 -19.58 22.23
N LEU A 112 -1.08 -19.00 21.14
CA LEU A 112 -1.00 -17.56 20.88
C LEU A 112 -2.10 -16.75 21.60
N LYS A 113 -3.26 -17.35 21.90
CA LYS A 113 -4.38 -16.70 22.60
C LYS A 113 -4.00 -15.98 23.90
N PRO A 114 -3.19 -16.54 24.81
CA PRO A 114 -2.79 -15.85 26.04
C PRO A 114 -1.96 -14.59 25.79
N PHE A 115 -1.34 -14.46 24.62
CA PHE A 115 -0.50 -13.31 24.27
C PHE A 115 -1.28 -12.17 23.58
N GLU A 116 -2.60 -12.28 23.42
CA GLU A 116 -3.44 -11.21 22.88
C GLU A 116 -3.42 -9.97 23.78
N ARG A 117 -3.39 -10.16 25.10
CA ARG A 117 -3.34 -9.07 26.10
C ARG A 117 -1.93 -8.71 26.57
N LEU A 118 -0.90 -9.40 26.05
CA LEU A 118 0.49 -9.16 26.46
C LEU A 118 0.96 -7.74 26.09
N GLU A 119 0.45 -7.17 25.01
CA GLU A 119 0.74 -5.80 24.60
C GLU A 119 0.12 -4.78 25.58
N GLU A 120 -1.09 -5.03 26.06
CA GLU A 120 -1.74 -4.22 27.10
C GLU A 120 -1.00 -4.32 28.44
N GLU A 121 -0.61 -5.53 28.86
CA GLU A 121 0.18 -5.77 30.08
C GLU A 121 1.56 -5.09 30.02
N TYR A 122 2.21 -5.12 28.85
CA TYR A 122 3.49 -4.44 28.62
C TYR A 122 3.34 -2.92 28.72
N GLU A 123 2.35 -2.34 28.04
CA GLU A 123 2.08 -0.89 28.08
C GLU A 123 1.72 -0.41 29.49
N ASP A 124 0.96 -1.19 30.27
CA ASP A 124 0.63 -0.85 31.65
C ASP A 124 1.86 -0.86 32.58
N ILE A 125 2.80 -1.79 32.38
CA ILE A 125 4.07 -1.83 33.12
C ILE A 125 4.95 -0.65 32.74
N ILE A 126 5.01 -0.30 31.45
CA ILE A 126 5.78 0.86 30.96
C ILE A 126 5.22 2.17 31.56
N LYS A 127 3.90 2.39 31.55
CA LYS A 127 3.28 3.57 32.19
C LYS A 127 3.60 3.67 33.67
N LYS A 128 3.54 2.55 34.40
CA LYS A 128 3.90 2.52 35.83
C LYS A 128 5.38 2.87 36.04
N LYS A 129 6.28 2.42 35.16
CA LYS A 129 7.70 2.81 35.24
C LYS A 129 7.89 4.28 34.88
N GLU A 130 7.21 4.77 33.84
CA GLU A 130 7.24 6.17 33.43
C GLU A 130 6.83 7.12 34.58
N GLU A 131 5.70 6.86 35.24
CA GLU A 131 5.26 7.64 36.40
C GLU A 131 6.33 7.66 37.52
N ASN A 132 6.99 6.53 37.76
CA ASN A 132 8.04 6.42 38.77
C ASN A 132 9.37 7.09 38.35
N VAL A 133 9.75 7.02 37.06
CA VAL A 133 10.94 7.67 36.49
C VAL A 133 10.77 9.17 36.53
N LEU A 134 9.59 9.65 36.12
CA LEU A 134 9.23 11.05 36.23
C LEU A 134 9.39 11.52 37.67
N ILE A 135 8.91 10.81 38.70
CA ILE A 135 9.00 11.27 40.09
C ILE A 135 10.44 11.23 40.66
N ASN A 136 11.22 10.19 40.38
CA ASN A 136 12.44 9.89 41.14
C ASN A 136 13.76 10.19 40.41
N HIS A 137 13.76 10.45 39.10
CA HIS A 137 14.98 10.60 38.28
C HIS A 137 15.01 11.92 37.50
N PRO A 138 15.53 13.02 38.08
CA PRO A 138 15.50 14.33 37.44
C PRO A 138 16.29 14.39 36.12
N GLU A 139 17.37 13.61 35.97
CA GLU A 139 18.17 13.57 34.72
C GLU A 139 17.41 12.88 33.58
N ASP A 140 16.77 11.74 33.86
CA ASP A 140 16.00 11.02 32.84
C ASP A 140 14.69 11.73 32.51
N ARG A 141 14.08 12.43 33.48
CA ARG A 141 12.95 13.35 33.21
C ARG A 141 13.32 14.43 32.18
N ILE A 142 14.51 15.03 32.28
CA ILE A 142 14.96 16.05 31.32
C ILE A 142 15.18 15.44 29.94
N LYS A 143 15.73 14.22 29.85
CA LYS A 143 15.91 13.51 28.57
C LYS A 143 14.57 13.15 27.93
N LEU A 144 13.64 12.56 28.70
CA LEU A 144 12.31 12.19 28.25
C LEU A 144 11.56 13.41 27.72
N LYS A 145 11.58 14.52 28.45
CA LYS A 145 10.93 15.77 28.01
C LYS A 145 11.52 16.30 26.69
N LYS A 146 12.84 16.23 26.51
CA LYS A 146 13.48 16.62 25.23
C LYS A 146 13.07 15.71 24.07
N ILE A 147 12.91 14.42 24.33
CA ILE A 147 12.43 13.46 23.33
C ILE A 147 10.96 13.77 22.96
N GLU A 148 10.11 14.04 23.96
CA GLU A 148 8.72 14.46 23.73
C GLU A 148 8.62 15.76 22.92
N GLU A 149 9.42 16.77 23.28
CA GLU A 149 9.49 18.04 22.54
C GLU A 149 9.84 17.77 21.06
N LYS A 150 10.87 16.97 20.79
CA LYS A 150 11.23 16.59 19.40
C LYS A 150 10.14 15.80 18.67
N ILE A 151 9.47 14.86 19.35
CA ILE A 151 8.36 14.11 18.74
C ILE A 151 7.22 15.05 18.36
N LEU A 152 6.92 16.04 19.21
CA LEU A 152 5.90 17.05 18.92
C LEU A 152 6.29 17.91 17.73
N ASP A 153 7.55 18.35 17.66
CA ASP A 153 8.08 19.12 16.53
C ASP A 153 7.93 18.32 15.22
N TYR A 154 8.45 17.09 15.16
CA TYR A 154 8.33 16.25 13.96
C TYR A 154 6.87 15.90 13.59
N LYS A 155 5.96 15.81 14.58
CA LYS A 155 4.53 15.59 14.32
C LYS A 155 3.87 16.84 13.72
N ALA A 156 4.26 18.03 14.16
CA ALA A 156 3.83 19.29 13.55
C ALA A 156 4.35 19.37 12.11
N ASP A 157 5.64 19.09 11.90
CA ASP A 157 6.26 19.06 10.57
C ASP A 157 5.55 18.09 9.62
N SER A 158 5.29 16.86 10.07
CA SER A 158 4.55 15.84 9.30
C SER A 158 3.14 16.30 8.91
N LYS A 159 2.49 17.08 9.78
CA LYS A 159 1.16 17.65 9.51
C LYS A 159 1.24 18.72 8.44
N GLU A 160 2.15 19.69 8.55
CA GLU A 160 2.34 20.75 7.55
C GLU A 160 2.71 20.17 6.18
N LEU A 161 3.62 19.17 6.15
CA LEU A 161 3.99 18.45 4.93
C LEU A 161 2.77 17.79 4.26
N LYS A 162 1.88 17.14 5.04
CA LYS A 162 0.63 16.54 4.52
C LYS A 162 -0.30 17.58 3.92
N GLU A 163 -0.43 18.75 4.55
CA GLU A 163 -1.27 19.85 4.05
C GLU A 163 -0.74 20.39 2.71
N ALA A 164 0.58 20.57 2.57
CA ALA A 164 1.19 20.99 1.31
C ALA A 164 1.12 19.92 0.21
N ILE A 165 1.34 18.64 0.53
CA ILE A 165 1.15 17.52 -0.40
C ILE A 165 -0.29 17.51 -0.93
N ALA A 166 -1.28 17.67 -0.05
CA ALA A 166 -2.69 17.71 -0.43
C ALA A 166 -3.00 18.90 -1.36
N ALA A 167 -2.43 20.08 -1.08
CA ALA A 167 -2.55 21.24 -1.96
C ALA A 167 -1.88 21.01 -3.33
N GLY A 168 -0.69 20.41 -3.38
CA GLY A 168 0.02 20.07 -4.61
C GLY A 168 -0.71 19.04 -5.46
N ASN A 169 -1.27 18.00 -4.84
CA ASN A 169 -2.10 17.01 -5.52
C ASN A 169 -3.39 17.59 -6.07
N SER A 170 -4.04 18.50 -5.33
CA SER A 170 -5.24 19.20 -5.80
C SER A 170 -4.92 20.08 -7.01
N LEU A 171 -3.78 20.80 -6.97
CA LEU A 171 -3.31 21.58 -8.10
C LEU A 171 -3.01 20.70 -9.33
N LEU A 172 -2.35 19.55 -9.14
CA LEU A 172 -2.08 18.59 -10.23
C LEU A 172 -3.35 18.15 -10.95
N GLU A 173 -4.45 17.92 -10.21
CA GLU A 173 -5.72 17.54 -10.82
C GLU A 173 -6.26 18.63 -11.74
N ILE A 174 -6.26 19.88 -11.28
CA ILE A 174 -6.77 21.02 -12.06
C ILE A 174 -5.88 21.30 -13.27
N VAL A 175 -4.55 21.22 -13.13
CA VAL A 175 -3.63 21.41 -14.27
C VAL A 175 -3.81 20.31 -15.32
N ARG A 176 -4.11 19.06 -14.92
CA ARG A 176 -4.45 17.99 -15.87
C ARG A 176 -5.75 18.27 -16.62
N LYS A 177 -6.78 18.82 -15.96
CA LYS A 177 -8.01 19.25 -16.63
C LYS A 177 -7.70 20.33 -17.66
N LEU A 178 -6.89 21.33 -17.31
CA LEU A 178 -6.43 22.37 -18.22
C LEU A 178 -5.70 21.77 -19.44
N VAL A 179 -4.77 20.82 -19.23
CA VAL A 179 -4.09 20.11 -20.33
C VAL A 179 -5.09 19.43 -21.26
N ASN A 180 -6.06 18.69 -20.75
CA ASN A 180 -7.07 18.00 -21.57
C ASN A 180 -7.91 18.99 -22.40
N SER A 181 -8.31 20.12 -21.82
CA SER A 181 -9.05 21.17 -22.52
C SER A 181 -8.19 21.84 -23.60
N LEU A 182 -6.90 22.07 -23.33
CA LEU A 182 -5.93 22.62 -24.28
C LEU A 182 -5.66 21.66 -25.45
N GLU A 183 -5.49 20.36 -25.19
CA GLU A 183 -5.33 19.33 -26.21
C GLU A 183 -6.56 19.25 -27.11
N SER A 184 -7.75 19.29 -26.51
CA SER A 184 -9.01 19.33 -27.26
C SER A 184 -9.06 20.56 -28.16
N ALA A 185 -8.76 21.75 -27.62
CA ALA A 185 -8.72 23.00 -28.40
C ALA A 185 -7.65 22.99 -29.50
N ALA A 186 -6.48 22.40 -29.26
CA ALA A 186 -5.38 22.31 -30.23
C ALA A 186 -5.71 21.36 -31.39
N ASN A 187 -6.32 20.21 -31.10
CA ASN A 187 -6.68 19.20 -32.10
C ASN A 187 -7.83 19.67 -33.00
N TRP A 188 -8.82 20.39 -32.46
CA TRP A 188 -9.89 21.00 -33.26
C TRP A 188 -9.38 22.03 -34.28
N GLY A 189 -8.29 22.75 -33.98
CA GLY A 189 -7.66 23.69 -34.92
C GLY A 189 -6.98 23.05 -36.14
N THR A 190 -6.77 21.73 -36.14
CA THR A 190 -6.22 20.98 -37.30
C THR A 190 -7.29 20.39 -38.21
N LEU A 191 -8.52 20.22 -37.70
CA LEU A 191 -9.70 19.75 -38.46
C LEU A 191 -10.24 20.80 -39.45
N ASP A 192 -9.93 22.09 -39.24
CA ASP A 192 -10.30 23.20 -40.14
C ASP A 192 -9.66 23.11 -41.55
N MET A 193 -8.64 22.27 -41.75
CA MET A 193 -8.05 22.05 -43.08
C MET A 193 -8.87 21.13 -44.00
N ILE A 194 -9.92 20.45 -43.50
CA ILE A 194 -10.66 19.42 -44.27
C ILE A 194 -12.15 19.77 -44.50
N GLY A 195 -12.74 20.73 -43.79
CA GLY A 195 -14.17 21.03 -44.00
C GLY A 195 -14.67 22.28 -43.29
N GLY A 196 -14.46 23.45 -43.89
CA GLY A 196 -14.97 24.72 -43.39
C GLY A 196 -16.50 24.77 -43.35
N GLY A 197 -17.06 25.08 -42.18
CA GLY A 197 -18.48 25.28 -41.98
C GLY A 197 -18.78 25.90 -40.61
N ILE A 198 -19.91 26.62 -40.51
CA ILE A 198 -20.35 27.46 -39.37
C ILE A 198 -20.45 26.69 -38.03
N LEU A 199 -20.52 25.34 -38.04
CA LEU A 199 -20.44 24.50 -36.84
C LEU A 199 -19.03 24.48 -36.17
N SER A 200 -17.96 24.77 -36.92
CA SER A 200 -16.57 24.76 -36.42
C SER A 200 -16.31 25.83 -35.35
N THR A 201 -16.95 27.00 -35.47
CA THR A 201 -16.68 28.15 -34.59
C THR A 201 -17.28 27.99 -33.19
N ALA A 202 -18.44 27.34 -33.06
CA ALA A 202 -19.16 27.24 -31.78
C ALA A 202 -18.53 26.23 -30.81
N ILE A 203 -18.09 25.07 -31.32
CA ILE A 203 -17.42 24.03 -30.52
C ILE A 203 -16.02 24.51 -30.07
N LYS A 204 -15.34 25.26 -30.95
CA LYS A 204 -14.05 25.92 -30.64
C LYS A 204 -14.17 26.91 -29.47
N HIS A 205 -15.25 27.69 -29.40
CA HIS A 205 -15.46 28.59 -28.27
C HIS A 205 -15.68 27.83 -26.96
N SER A 206 -16.45 26.74 -26.98
CA SER A 206 -16.73 25.97 -25.75
C SER A 206 -15.47 25.41 -25.08
N HIS A 207 -14.53 24.82 -25.84
CA HIS A 207 -13.30 24.26 -25.26
C HIS A 207 -12.28 25.32 -24.86
N ILE A 208 -12.23 26.44 -25.59
CA ILE A 208 -11.40 27.59 -25.21
C ILE A 208 -11.94 28.23 -23.94
N ASP A 209 -13.25 28.36 -23.80
CA ASP A 209 -13.88 28.91 -22.61
C ASP A 209 -13.76 27.97 -21.39
N GLU A 210 -13.82 26.65 -21.62
CA GLU A 210 -13.49 25.65 -20.59
C GLU A 210 -12.03 25.76 -20.14
N ALA A 211 -11.09 25.86 -21.09
CA ALA A 211 -9.67 26.02 -20.77
C ALA A 211 -9.41 27.35 -20.02
N LYS A 212 -10.13 28.44 -20.36
CA LYS A 212 -10.10 29.68 -19.58
C LYS A 212 -10.62 29.47 -18.15
N GLY A 213 -11.73 28.76 -17.99
CA GLY A 213 -12.27 28.41 -16.66
C GLY A 213 -11.24 27.66 -15.82
N CYS A 214 -10.68 26.58 -16.35
CA CYS A 214 -9.63 25.80 -15.68
C CYS A 214 -8.40 26.65 -15.36
N SER A 215 -8.04 27.61 -16.22
CA SER A 215 -6.88 28.48 -15.99
C SER A 215 -7.05 29.38 -14.74
N TYR A 216 -8.27 29.86 -14.46
CA TYR A 216 -8.55 30.61 -13.24
C TYR A 216 -8.46 29.72 -11.99
N GLU A 217 -8.95 28.50 -12.08
CA GLU A 217 -8.83 27.51 -10.99
C GLU A 217 -7.36 27.17 -10.73
N VAL A 218 -6.54 26.93 -11.77
CA VAL A 218 -5.09 26.69 -11.62
C VAL A 218 -4.43 27.83 -10.83
N LYS A 219 -4.81 29.09 -11.08
CA LYS A 219 -4.28 30.25 -10.35
C LYS A 219 -4.60 30.20 -8.86
N GLU A 220 -5.83 29.84 -8.51
CA GLU A 220 -6.27 29.75 -7.12
C GLU A 220 -5.55 28.61 -6.38
N TYR A 221 -5.54 27.41 -6.97
CA TYR A 221 -4.90 26.24 -6.39
C TYR A 221 -3.38 26.41 -6.30
N MET A 222 -2.75 27.09 -7.26
CA MET A 222 -1.34 27.41 -7.20
C MET A 222 -1.04 28.33 -6.02
N ARG A 223 -1.80 29.42 -5.86
CA ARG A 223 -1.60 30.34 -4.73
C ARG A 223 -1.76 29.64 -3.40
N ARG A 224 -2.70 28.68 -3.32
CA ARG A 224 -2.83 27.84 -2.14
C ARG A 224 -1.58 27.00 -1.92
N PHE A 225 -1.13 26.26 -2.92
CA PHE A 225 0.08 25.44 -2.83
C PHE A 225 1.32 26.27 -2.46
N GLN A 226 1.50 27.45 -3.07
CA GLN A 226 2.57 28.39 -2.71
C GLN A 226 2.51 28.87 -1.25
N ARG A 227 1.31 29.04 -0.67
CA ARG A 227 1.18 29.38 0.75
C ARG A 227 1.63 28.23 1.65
N GLU A 228 1.13 27.02 1.41
CA GLU A 228 1.53 25.85 2.22
C GLU A 228 3.05 25.62 2.12
N LEU A 229 3.62 25.76 0.92
CA LEU A 229 5.07 25.64 0.70
C LEU A 229 5.89 26.70 1.44
N LYS A 230 5.37 27.92 1.57
CA LYS A 230 6.06 29.01 2.26
C LYS A 230 6.04 28.82 3.78
N ASP A 231 4.97 28.26 4.31
CA ASP A 231 4.86 27.97 5.72
C ASP A 231 5.83 26.84 6.10
N ILE A 232 5.95 25.83 5.25
CA ILE A 232 6.99 24.78 5.35
C ILE A 232 8.42 25.35 5.23
N ASP A 233 8.70 26.22 4.25
CA ASP A 233 10.06 26.77 4.05
C ASP A 233 10.55 27.56 5.29
N ARG A 234 9.62 28.25 5.97
CA ARG A 234 9.92 29.00 7.20
C ARG A 234 10.23 28.12 8.41
N GLU A 235 9.59 26.95 8.48
CA GLU A 235 9.70 26.05 9.64
C GLU A 235 10.80 25.00 9.44
N LEU A 236 10.93 24.47 8.22
CA LEU A 236 11.80 23.34 7.89
C LEU A 236 13.05 23.71 7.08
N ASN A 237 13.23 24.98 6.67
CA ASN A 237 14.37 25.45 5.86
C ASN A 237 14.65 24.56 4.62
N LEU A 238 13.61 24.13 3.90
CA LEU A 238 13.75 23.27 2.72
C LEU A 238 14.24 24.08 1.50
N ASP A 239 15.55 24.34 1.44
CA ASP A 239 16.14 25.30 0.51
C ASP A 239 16.19 24.86 -0.98
N VAL A 240 16.19 25.91 -1.83
CA VAL A 240 16.36 26.03 -3.29
C VAL A 240 15.22 25.56 -4.18
N SER A 241 14.70 24.34 -4.03
CA SER A 241 13.71 23.80 -4.97
C SER A 241 12.35 24.52 -4.87
N ILE A 242 11.92 24.86 -3.66
CA ILE A 242 10.63 25.53 -3.39
C ILE A 242 10.65 26.99 -3.85
N GLY A 243 11.75 27.71 -3.57
CA GLY A 243 11.95 29.08 -4.06
C GLY A 243 12.02 29.16 -5.58
N SER A 244 12.69 28.20 -6.22
CA SER A 244 12.76 28.12 -7.69
C SER A 244 11.40 27.87 -8.34
N PHE A 245 10.54 27.06 -7.71
CA PHE A 245 9.20 26.79 -8.22
C PHE A 245 8.24 27.96 -8.02
N THR A 246 8.33 28.65 -6.89
CA THR A 246 7.50 29.84 -6.64
C THR A 246 7.82 30.92 -7.67
N THR A 247 9.11 31.09 -7.97
CA THR A 247 9.59 32.00 -9.04
C THR A 247 9.11 31.53 -10.42
N PHE A 248 9.19 30.23 -10.72
CA PHE A 248 8.68 29.67 -11.98
C PHE A 248 7.17 29.88 -12.15
N ALA A 249 6.40 29.67 -11.09
CA ALA A 249 4.95 29.89 -11.10
C ALA A 249 4.63 31.35 -11.42
N ASP A 250 5.33 32.31 -10.82
CA ASP A 250 5.13 33.73 -11.10
C ASP A 250 5.42 34.07 -12.57
N TYR A 251 6.55 33.58 -13.14
CA TYR A 251 6.85 33.73 -14.56
C TYR A 251 5.84 33.04 -15.48
N PHE A 252 5.36 31.85 -15.08
CA PHE A 252 4.31 31.14 -15.81
C PHE A 252 3.05 32.01 -15.86
N PHE A 253 2.62 32.64 -14.76
CA PHE A 253 1.43 33.50 -14.79
C PHE A 253 1.59 34.76 -15.63
N ASP A 254 2.75 35.40 -15.58
CA ASP A 254 3.00 36.65 -16.30
C ASP A 254 3.06 36.45 -17.83
N GLY A 255 3.55 35.29 -18.30
CA GLY A 255 3.64 34.98 -19.73
C GLY A 255 2.47 34.17 -20.31
N PHE A 256 1.87 33.27 -19.53
CA PHE A 256 0.86 32.33 -20.02
C PHE A 256 -0.53 32.95 -20.17
N PHE A 257 -0.93 33.82 -19.23
CA PHE A 257 -2.32 34.28 -19.13
C PHE A 257 -2.60 35.57 -19.91
N VAL A 258 -1.57 36.33 -20.24
CA VAL A 258 -1.73 37.69 -20.79
C VAL A 258 -1.94 37.68 -22.32
N ASP A 259 -1.35 36.73 -23.06
CA ASP A 259 -1.28 36.78 -24.53
C ASP A 259 -2.25 35.83 -25.27
N TRP A 260 -3.35 35.42 -24.64
CA TRP A 260 -4.14 34.30 -25.15
C TRP A 260 -5.23 34.67 -26.18
N TYR A 261 -4.80 35.15 -27.34
CA TYR A 261 -5.70 35.49 -28.46
C TYR A 261 -5.35 34.84 -29.81
N VAL A 262 -4.30 33.99 -29.89
CA VAL A 262 -3.79 33.42 -31.16
C VAL A 262 -3.52 31.91 -31.06
N GLN A 263 -3.63 31.19 -32.18
CA GLN A 263 -3.49 29.73 -32.27
C GLN A 263 -2.08 29.21 -31.91
N SER A 264 -1.01 29.97 -32.15
CA SER A 264 0.35 29.63 -31.67
C SER A 264 0.38 29.50 -30.15
N SER A 265 -0.35 30.36 -29.44
CA SER A 265 -0.40 30.42 -27.98
C SER A 265 -1.03 29.20 -27.32
N ILE A 266 -1.87 28.40 -28.02
CA ILE A 266 -2.50 27.19 -27.45
C ILE A 266 -1.47 26.06 -27.27
N ARG A 267 -0.56 25.85 -28.24
CA ARG A 267 0.49 24.82 -28.13
C ARG A 267 1.52 25.21 -27.08
N ASP A 268 1.87 26.49 -27.00
CA ASP A 268 2.77 27.01 -25.98
C ASP A 268 2.16 26.86 -24.58
N ALA A 269 0.86 27.16 -24.44
CA ALA A 269 0.11 26.91 -23.21
C ALA A 269 0.11 25.42 -22.84
N LEU A 270 -0.13 24.52 -23.79
CA LEU A 270 -0.08 23.08 -23.53
C LEU A 270 1.30 22.64 -23.00
N ASN A 271 2.38 23.04 -23.67
CA ASN A 271 3.75 22.73 -23.26
C ASN A 271 4.06 23.27 -21.85
N ASN A 272 3.67 24.50 -21.57
CA ASN A 272 3.87 25.12 -20.26
C ASN A 272 3.07 24.39 -19.17
N ALA A 273 1.83 24.00 -19.44
CA ALA A 273 0.99 23.26 -18.47
C ALA A 273 1.57 21.86 -18.17
N VAL A 274 2.14 21.18 -19.17
CA VAL A 274 2.87 19.92 -18.98
C VAL A 274 4.13 20.13 -18.13
N ASN A 275 4.92 21.16 -18.40
CA ASN A 275 6.10 21.50 -17.57
C ASN A 275 5.69 21.81 -16.12
N LEU A 276 4.56 22.49 -15.92
CA LEU A 276 4.03 22.76 -14.60
C LEU A 276 3.66 21.47 -13.85
N ILE A 277 3.06 20.48 -14.52
CA ILE A 277 2.79 19.16 -13.92
C ILE A 277 4.08 18.53 -13.41
N GLU A 278 5.15 18.54 -14.20
CA GLU A 278 6.44 17.96 -13.80
C GLU A 278 7.08 18.72 -12.63
N GLY A 279 6.99 20.05 -12.62
CA GLY A 279 7.44 20.87 -11.50
C GLY A 279 6.70 20.57 -10.19
N ILE A 280 5.36 20.47 -10.25
CA ILE A 280 4.55 20.15 -9.06
C ILE A 280 4.86 18.74 -8.55
N LYS A 281 4.96 17.75 -9.45
CA LYS A 281 5.32 16.36 -9.07
C LYS A 281 6.67 16.32 -8.37
N GLY A 282 7.67 17.03 -8.89
CA GLY A 282 9.01 17.08 -8.29
C GLY A 282 8.97 17.57 -6.85
N ILE A 283 8.17 18.58 -6.56
CA ILE A 283 8.02 19.13 -5.21
C ILE A 283 7.22 18.18 -4.32
N VAL A 284 6.08 17.67 -4.80
CA VAL A 284 5.27 16.72 -4.02
C VAL A 284 6.09 15.51 -3.63
N ASN A 285 6.92 14.98 -4.53
CA ASN A 285 7.82 13.86 -4.22
C ASN A 285 8.84 14.23 -3.13
N LYS A 286 9.42 15.43 -3.19
CA LYS A 286 10.34 15.92 -2.15
C LYS A 286 9.65 16.06 -0.79
N LEU A 287 8.43 16.60 -0.77
CA LEU A 287 7.64 16.71 0.46
C LEU A 287 7.28 15.33 1.05
N GLU A 288 6.98 14.35 0.19
CA GLU A 288 6.72 12.97 0.64
C GLU A 288 7.98 12.32 1.22
N GLU A 289 9.15 12.54 0.63
CA GLU A 289 10.43 12.08 1.18
C GLU A 289 10.69 12.67 2.57
N GLU A 290 10.54 13.99 2.73
CA GLU A 290 10.67 14.65 4.04
C GLU A 290 9.63 14.14 5.05
N ARG A 291 8.39 13.91 4.62
CA ARG A 291 7.34 13.36 5.48
C ARG A 291 7.69 11.97 5.98
N MET A 292 8.23 11.14 5.11
CA MET A 292 8.71 9.80 5.48
C MET A 292 9.88 9.88 6.46
N ASN A 293 10.84 10.78 6.23
CA ASN A 293 11.95 11.00 7.16
C ASN A 293 11.45 11.42 8.55
N SER A 294 10.51 12.37 8.65
CA SER A 294 9.92 12.78 9.93
C SER A 294 9.19 11.63 10.63
N GLU A 295 8.47 10.78 9.88
CA GLU A 295 7.78 9.61 10.44
C GLU A 295 8.77 8.54 10.94
N GLU A 296 9.89 8.35 10.25
CA GLU A 296 10.99 7.49 10.71
C GLU A 296 11.68 8.03 11.97
N GLU A 297 11.96 9.32 12.03
CA GLU A 297 12.53 9.98 13.21
C GLU A 297 11.61 9.89 14.43
N ILE A 298 10.30 10.07 14.25
CA ILE A 298 9.30 9.85 15.31
C ILE A 298 9.40 8.41 15.84
N ALA A 299 9.44 7.42 14.95
CA ALA A 299 9.52 6.01 15.35
C ALA A 299 10.82 5.71 16.11
N GLN A 300 11.95 6.28 15.68
CA GLN A 300 13.23 6.13 16.38
C GLN A 300 13.21 6.79 17.76
N LEU A 301 12.65 8.00 17.88
CA LEU A 301 12.51 8.71 19.14
C LEU A 301 11.56 7.99 20.10
N GLU A 302 10.47 7.38 19.61
CA GLU A 302 9.58 6.55 20.43
C GLU A 302 10.28 5.29 20.96
N ILE A 303 11.16 4.68 20.17
CA ILE A 303 12.02 3.58 20.63
C ILE A 303 13.02 4.07 21.68
N GLU A 304 13.66 5.23 21.48
CA GLU A 304 14.59 5.82 22.44
C GLU A 304 13.87 6.17 23.76
N TYR A 305 12.69 6.78 23.68
CA TYR A 305 11.83 7.11 24.82
C TYR A 305 11.57 5.87 25.68
N ARG A 306 11.14 4.78 25.04
CA ARG A 306 10.92 3.49 25.70
C ARG A 306 12.20 2.96 26.34
N LYS A 307 13.34 2.97 25.63
CA LYS A 307 14.62 2.52 26.18
C LYS A 307 15.03 3.27 27.44
N VAL A 308 14.86 4.60 27.47
CA VAL A 308 15.18 5.42 28.65
C VAL A 308 14.33 4.98 29.85
N ILE A 309 13.04 4.71 29.67
CA ILE A 309 12.15 4.19 30.74
C ILE A 309 12.56 2.77 31.16
N GLU A 310 12.98 1.93 30.21
CA GLU A 310 13.39 0.56 30.49
C GLU A 310 14.71 0.48 31.26
N GLU A 311 15.68 1.34 30.95
CA GLU A 311 17.05 1.36 31.51
C GLU A 311 17.18 2.20 32.80
N SER A 312 16.24 3.10 33.07
CA SER A 312 16.15 3.80 34.36
C SER A 312 16.08 2.77 35.50
N ASN A 313 16.72 3.04 36.65
CA ASN A 313 16.86 2.13 37.81
C ASN A 313 16.47 2.78 39.14
#